data_AF-A0A1F2M1N7-F1
#
_entry.id   AF-A0A1F2M1N7-F1
#
_cell.length_a   1.000
_cell.length_b   1.000
_cell.length_c   1.000
_cell.angle_alpha   90.00
_cell.angle_beta   90.00
_cell.angle_gamma   90.00
#
_symmetry.space_group_name_H-M   'P 1'
#
loop_
_entity.id
_entity.type
_entity.pdbx_description
1 polymer ?
#
loop_
_entity_poly.entity_id
_entity_poly.type
_entity_poly.pdbx_seq_one_letter_code
_entity_poly.pdbx_strand_id
1 'polypeptide(L)'
;MAFAPARVAPVVAQRLQIPLQVLLYVGLFIFAQYLVNRWQVPLPANLVGMVMLLLLIVCRVIPLSWVRAGARWLLAEMLLFFVPAVVAVVNYTQLLMVDGWRIFLVIALSTLMVLGATAWVVDKVYRYEVSRLTK
;
A
#
# COMPACT_ATOMS: atom_id res chain seq x y z
N MET A 1 25.68 -14.63 -41.42
CA MET A 1 25.84 -15.32 -40.12
C MET A 1 26.27 -14.29 -39.08
N ALA A 2 25.36 -13.81 -38.24
CA ALA A 2 25.69 -12.95 -37.10
C ALA A 2 24.78 -13.35 -35.93
N PHE A 3 25.31 -14.20 -35.06
CA PHE A 3 24.69 -14.55 -33.79
C PHE A 3 24.79 -13.32 -32.87
N ALA A 4 23.64 -12.71 -32.57
CA ALA A 4 23.51 -11.72 -31.52
C ALA A 4 23.65 -12.41 -30.15
N PRO A 5 24.60 -12.01 -29.29
CA PRO A 5 24.79 -12.66 -28.01
C PRO A 5 23.75 -12.19 -26.97
N ALA A 6 23.17 -13.17 -26.26
CA ALA A 6 22.70 -13.11 -24.88
C ALA A 6 21.66 -12.05 -24.45
N ARG A 7 20.38 -12.31 -24.74
CA ARG A 7 19.22 -11.77 -23.97
C ARG A 7 18.92 -12.53 -22.66
N VAL A 8 19.92 -13.17 -22.05
CA VAL A 8 19.71 -14.02 -20.85
C VAL A 8 20.08 -13.30 -19.54
N ALA A 9 20.74 -12.14 -19.63
CA ALA A 9 21.07 -11.30 -18.47
C ALA A 9 19.89 -10.65 -17.70
N PRO A 10 18.68 -10.40 -18.24
CA PRO A 10 17.68 -9.62 -17.49
C PRO A 10 16.94 -10.45 -16.43
N VAL A 11 16.84 -11.77 -16.55
CA VAL A 11 15.99 -12.60 -15.67
C VAL A 11 16.65 -12.87 -14.31
N VAL A 12 17.97 -13.09 -14.27
CA VAL A 12 18.71 -13.34 -13.02
C VAL A 12 18.83 -12.05 -12.21
N ALA A 13 19.10 -10.92 -12.88
CA ALA A 13 19.08 -9.60 -12.25
C ALA A 13 17.70 -9.31 -11.64
N GLN A 14 16.61 -9.64 -12.34
CA GLN A 14 15.26 -9.41 -11.86
C GLN A 14 14.87 -10.28 -10.66
N ARG A 15 15.34 -11.53 -10.57
CA ARG A 15 15.12 -12.39 -9.39
C ARG A 15 15.87 -11.91 -8.14
N LEU A 16 17.05 -11.30 -8.30
CA LEU A 16 17.79 -10.71 -7.18
C LEU A 16 17.26 -9.31 -6.79
N GLN A 17 16.65 -8.60 -7.74
CA GLN A 17 16.07 -7.28 -7.50
C GLN A 17 14.85 -7.31 -6.56
N ILE A 18 14.01 -8.35 -6.63
CA ILE A 18 12.83 -8.47 -5.75
C ILE A 18 13.21 -8.52 -4.26
N PRO A 19 14.06 -9.45 -3.78
CA PRO A 19 14.41 -9.49 -2.37
C PRO A 19 15.13 -8.22 -1.90
N LEU A 20 15.94 -7.59 -2.77
CA LEU A 20 16.55 -6.30 -2.47
C LEU A 20 15.51 -5.18 -2.30
N GLN A 21 14.46 -5.16 -3.13
CA GLN A 21 13.35 -4.21 -2.99
C GLN A 21 12.55 -4.45 -1.71
N VAL A 22 12.28 -5.71 -1.37
CA VAL A 22 11.61 -6.04 -0.10
C VAL A 22 12.45 -5.55 1.07
N LEU A 23 13.76 -5.81 1.04
CA LEU A 23 14.68 -5.36 2.08
C LEU A 23 14.70 -3.83 2.19
N LEU A 24 14.66 -3.13 1.05
CA LEU A 24 14.55 -1.67 1.01
C LEU A 24 13.24 -1.19 1.64
N TYR A 25 12.09 -1.82 1.35
CA TYR A 25 10.81 -1.45 1.98
C TYR A 25 10.83 -1.68 3.48
N VAL A 26 11.38 -2.81 3.94
CA VAL A 26 11.53 -3.10 5.37
C VAL A 26 12.46 -2.08 6.03
N GLY A 27 13.60 -1.78 5.42
CA GLY A 27 14.55 -0.78 5.92
C GLY A 27 13.93 0.62 6.02
N LEU A 28 13.17 1.02 4.99
CA LEU A 28 12.46 2.29 4.99
C LEU A 28 11.37 2.34 6.07
N PHE A 29 10.64 1.25 6.28
CA PHE A 29 9.63 1.14 7.33
C PHE A 29 10.26 1.26 8.73
N ILE A 30 11.36 0.54 8.99
CA ILE A 30 12.09 0.63 10.26
C ILE A 30 12.60 2.04 10.50
N PHE A 31 13.15 2.69 9.47
CA PHE A 31 13.60 4.07 9.57
C PHE A 31 12.44 5.04 9.83
N ALA A 32 11.32 4.89 9.13
CA ALA A 32 10.12 5.68 9.38
C ALA A 32 9.58 5.48 10.79
N GLN A 33 9.58 4.25 11.30
CA GLN A 33 9.20 3.94 12.68
C GLN A 33 10.14 4.59 13.69
N TYR A 34 11.45 4.56 13.44
CA TYR A 34 12.43 5.27 14.27
C TYR A 34 12.17 6.78 14.30
N LEU A 35 11.88 7.40 13.16
CA LEU A 35 11.53 8.82 13.10
C LEU A 35 10.24 9.13 13.86
N VAL A 36 9.16 8.37 13.63
CA VAL A 36 7.87 8.57 14.31
C VAL A 36 8.04 8.46 15.82
N ASN A 37 8.78 7.45 16.29
CA ASN A 37 9.04 7.28 17.71
C ASN A 37 9.88 8.42 18.30
N ARG A 38 10.88 8.91 17.55
CA ARG A 38 11.78 9.96 18.02
C ARG A 38 11.15 11.35 18.04
N TRP A 39 10.27 11.62 17.07
CA TRP A 39 9.59 12.92 16.89
C TRP A 39 8.15 12.92 17.40
N GLN A 40 7.66 11.80 17.97
CA GLN A 40 6.31 11.66 18.51
C GLN A 40 5.23 12.12 17.52
N VAL A 41 5.44 11.81 16.24
CA VAL A 41 4.52 12.24 15.18
C VAL A 41 3.19 11.48 15.37
N PRO A 42 2.01 12.14 15.33
CA PRO A 42 0.71 11.48 15.49
C PRO A 42 0.31 10.61 14.29
N LEU A 43 1.26 10.34 13.38
CA LEU A 43 1.04 9.59 12.15
C LEU A 43 1.64 8.19 12.30
N PRO A 44 0.94 7.15 11.80
CA PRO A 44 1.47 5.81 11.86
C PRO A 44 2.69 5.67 10.93
N ALA A 45 3.65 4.82 11.33
CA ALA A 45 4.92 4.65 10.62
C ALA A 45 4.75 4.18 9.17
N ASN A 46 3.70 3.41 8.86
CA ASN A 46 3.39 2.98 7.50
C ASN A 46 3.09 4.18 6.58
N LEU A 47 2.36 5.18 7.05
CA LEU A 47 2.03 6.38 6.28
C LEU A 47 3.26 7.25 6.07
N VAL A 48 4.10 7.42 7.09
CA VAL A 48 5.38 8.12 6.97
C VAL A 48 6.29 7.42 5.97
N GLY A 49 6.39 6.09 6.02
CA GLY A 49 7.14 5.29 5.05
C GLY A 49 6.62 5.44 3.61
N MET A 50 5.30 5.51 3.42
CA MET A 50 4.70 5.78 2.10
C MET A 50 5.09 7.17 1.57
N VAL A 51 5.01 8.20 2.40
CA VAL A 51 5.43 9.57 2.03
C VAL A 51 6.91 9.61 1.71
N MET A 52 7.76 8.95 2.50
CA MET A 52 9.19 8.86 2.22
C MET A 52 9.47 8.19 0.88
N LEU A 53 8.86 7.03 0.60
CA LEU A 53 9.05 6.33 -0.67
C LEU A 53 8.61 7.20 -1.85
N LEU A 54 7.48 7.91 -1.70
CA LEU A 54 7.00 8.87 -2.69
C LEU A 54 8.04 9.98 -2.93
N LEU A 55 8.62 10.57 -1.88
CA LEU A 55 9.67 11.58 -2.00
C LEU A 55 10.89 11.05 -2.73
N LEU A 56 11.35 9.83 -2.42
CA LEU A 56 12.48 9.20 -3.13
C LEU A 56 12.20 9.01 -4.64
N ILE A 57 10.97 8.69 -5.00
CA ILE A 57 10.54 8.54 -6.40
C ILE A 57 10.48 9.91 -7.10
N VAL A 58 9.89 10.92 -6.45
CA VAL A 58 9.76 12.29 -7.01
C VAL A 58 11.13 12.95 -7.15
N CYS A 59 12.02 12.77 -6.18
CA CYS A 59 13.42 13.21 -6.24
C CYS A 59 14.27 12.42 -7.26
N ARG A 60 13.68 11.47 -8.01
CA ARG A 60 14.34 10.59 -8.99
C ARG A 60 15.51 9.76 -8.45
N VAL A 61 15.57 9.56 -7.12
CA VAL A 61 16.58 8.69 -6.49
C VAL A 61 16.34 7.23 -6.88
N ILE A 62 15.06 6.82 -6.96
CA ILE A 62 14.67 5.45 -7.34
C ILE A 62 13.63 5.49 -8.47
N PRO A 63 13.85 4.80 -9.59
CA PRO A 63 12.87 4.75 -10.68
C PRO A 63 11.62 3.93 -10.29
N LEU A 64 10.43 4.46 -10.57
CA LEU A 64 9.14 3.83 -10.26
C LEU A 64 9.00 2.42 -10.88
N SER A 65 9.53 2.22 -12.09
CA SER A 65 9.48 0.92 -12.78
C SER A 65 10.18 -0.18 -12.01
N TRP A 66 11.24 0.15 -11.25
CA TRP A 66 11.97 -0.78 -10.43
C TRP A 66 11.15 -1.19 -9.21
N VAL A 67 10.69 -0.21 -8.41
CA VAL A 67 9.83 -0.40 -7.22
C VAL A 67 8.57 -1.22 -7.53
N ARG A 68 7.97 -1.00 -8.70
CA ARG A 68 6.75 -1.69 -9.12
C ARG A 68 6.91 -3.21 -9.16
N ALA A 69 8.09 -3.74 -9.50
CA ALA A 69 8.31 -5.18 -9.62
C ALA A 69 8.15 -5.91 -8.28
N GLY A 70 8.84 -5.43 -7.24
CA GLY A 70 8.80 -6.00 -5.90
C GLY A 70 7.50 -5.71 -5.17
N ALA A 71 6.89 -4.55 -5.39
CA ALA A 71 5.55 -4.26 -4.86
C ALA A 71 4.50 -5.22 -5.43
N ARG A 72 4.54 -5.49 -6.74
CA ARG A 72 3.63 -6.46 -7.38
C ARG A 72 3.84 -7.88 -6.86
N TRP A 73 5.08 -8.25 -6.56
CA TRP A 73 5.38 -9.54 -5.96
C TRP A 73 4.83 -9.67 -4.54
N LEU A 74 5.05 -8.67 -3.66
CA LEU A 74 4.42 -8.64 -2.33
C LEU A 74 2.89 -8.71 -2.43
N LEU A 75 2.31 -7.98 -3.38
CA LEU A 75 0.87 -7.97 -3.61
C LEU A 75 0.32 -9.34 -4.05
N ALA A 76 1.09 -10.09 -4.85
CA ALA A 76 0.71 -11.44 -5.25
C ALA A 76 0.71 -12.41 -4.07
N GLU A 77 1.63 -12.24 -3.12
CA GLU A 77 1.73 -13.05 -1.90
C GLU A 77 0.94 -12.48 -0.71
N MET A 78 0.01 -11.53 -0.94
CA MET A 78 -0.77 -10.88 0.14
C MET A 78 -1.51 -11.86 1.04
N LEU A 79 -1.93 -13.01 0.50
CA LEU A 79 -2.54 -14.08 1.27
C LEU A 79 -1.65 -14.53 2.43
N LEU A 80 -0.34 -14.66 2.21
CA LEU A 80 0.63 -15.04 3.25
C LEU A 80 0.65 -14.01 4.39
N PHE A 81 0.55 -12.72 4.08
CA PHE A 81 0.51 -11.65 5.09
C PHE A 81 -0.83 -11.55 5.81
N PHE A 82 -1.92 -12.03 5.21
CA PHE A 82 -3.22 -12.09 5.86
C PHE A 82 -3.36 -13.25 6.86
N VAL A 83 -2.62 -14.35 6.67
CA VAL A 83 -2.69 -15.51 7.57
C VAL A 83 -2.43 -15.12 9.05
N PRO A 84 -1.33 -14.41 9.40
CA PRO A 84 -1.09 -13.98 10.78
C PRO A 84 -2.18 -13.07 11.32
N ALA A 85 -2.69 -12.14 10.50
CA ALA A 85 -3.75 -11.23 10.89
C ALA A 85 -5.05 -11.97 11.22
N VAL A 86 -5.45 -12.94 10.38
CA VAL A 86 -6.64 -13.76 10.61
C VAL A 86 -6.47 -14.64 11.85
N VAL A 87 -5.30 -15.27 12.03
CA VAL A 87 -5.01 -16.08 13.22
C VAL A 87 -5.08 -15.25 14.50
N ALA A 88 -4.56 -14.02 14.48
CA ALA A 88 -4.68 -13.10 15.60
C ALA A 88 -6.16 -12.80 15.95
N VAL A 89 -7.01 -12.61 14.94
CA VAL A 89 -8.45 -12.40 15.12
C VAL A 89 -9.15 -13.63 15.70
N VAL A 90 -8.78 -14.83 15.27
CA VAL A 90 -9.37 -16.10 15.76
C VAL A 90 -9.11 -16.32 17.25
N ASN A 91 -8.01 -15.81 17.81
CA ASN A 91 -7.76 -15.84 19.26
C ASN A 91 -8.81 -15.06 20.07
N TYR A 92 -9.54 -14.13 19.44
CA TYR A 92 -10.64 -13.35 20.05
C TYR A 92 -12.02 -13.85 19.61
N THR A 93 -12.14 -15.11 19.20
CA THR A 93 -13.38 -15.75 18.71
C THR A 93 -14.56 -15.62 19.67
N GLN A 94 -14.35 -15.66 20.99
CA GLN A 94 -15.44 -15.46 21.96
C GLN A 94 -16.08 -14.06 21.84
N LEU A 95 -15.29 -13.03 21.61
CA LEU A 95 -15.78 -11.66 21.43
C LEU A 95 -16.57 -11.54 20.12
N LEU A 96 -16.10 -12.21 19.07
CA LEU A 96 -16.78 -12.27 17.77
C LEU A 96 -18.09 -13.07 17.80
N MET A 97 -18.21 -14.10 18.63
CA MET A 97 -19.48 -14.85 18.73
C MET A 97 -20.60 -14.01 19.36
N VAL A 98 -20.26 -13.11 20.30
CA VAL A 98 -21.25 -12.29 21.01
C VAL A 98 -21.50 -10.96 20.29
N ASP A 99 -20.43 -10.24 19.92
CA ASP A 99 -20.52 -8.90 19.33
C ASP A 99 -20.25 -8.87 17.82
N GLY A 100 -19.92 -10.00 17.18
CA GLY A 100 -19.52 -10.04 15.78
C GLY A 100 -20.57 -9.49 14.82
N TRP A 101 -21.85 -9.68 15.11
CA TRP A 101 -22.94 -9.08 14.33
C TRP A 101 -22.93 -7.54 14.39
N ARG A 102 -22.66 -6.97 15.57
CA ARG A 102 -22.57 -5.52 15.76
C ARG A 102 -21.35 -4.95 15.06
N ILE A 103 -20.21 -5.63 15.17
CA ILE A 103 -18.96 -5.28 14.48
C ILE A 103 -19.18 -5.31 12.96
N PHE A 104 -19.77 -6.38 12.43
CA PHE A 104 -20.05 -6.52 11.00
C PHE A 104 -20.94 -5.39 10.48
N LEU A 105 -22.05 -5.10 11.17
CA LEU A 105 -22.95 -4.01 10.79
C LEU A 105 -22.23 -2.65 10.80
N VAL A 106 -21.43 -2.35 11.83
CA VAL A 106 -20.69 -1.09 11.91
C VAL A 106 -19.68 -0.97 10.77
N ILE A 107 -18.93 -2.01 10.46
CA ILE A 107 -17.95 -2.01 9.36
C ILE A 107 -18.67 -1.83 8.02
N ALA A 108 -19.73 -2.59 7.75
CA ALA A 108 -20.45 -2.52 6.49
C ALA A 108 -21.09 -1.12 6.29
N LEU A 109 -21.80 -0.63 7.30
CA LEU A 109 -22.50 0.66 7.22
C LEU A 109 -21.49 1.82 7.11
N SER A 110 -20.42 1.82 7.92
CA SER A 110 -19.40 2.88 7.86
C SER A 110 -18.68 2.89 6.51
N THR A 111 -18.32 1.72 5.97
CA THR A 111 -17.65 1.61 4.66
C THR A 111 -18.55 2.12 3.54
N LEU A 112 -19.82 1.71 3.52
CA LEU A 112 -20.80 2.18 2.52
C LEU A 112 -21.01 3.70 2.64
N MET A 113 -21.12 4.22 3.85
CA MET A 113 -21.33 5.63 4.10
C MET A 113 -20.12 6.47 3.68
N VAL A 114 -18.90 6.04 4.01
CA VAL A 114 -17.66 6.72 3.59
C VAL A 114 -17.53 6.71 2.08
N LEU A 115 -17.69 5.55 1.42
CA LEU A 115 -17.62 5.45 -0.05
C LEU A 115 -18.69 6.31 -0.72
N GLY A 116 -19.93 6.28 -0.21
CA GLY A 116 -21.04 7.09 -0.73
C GLY A 116 -20.81 8.59 -0.56
N ALA A 117 -20.33 9.02 0.61
CA ALA A 117 -20.00 10.42 0.85
C ALA A 117 -18.85 10.90 -0.04
N THR A 118 -17.76 10.12 -0.18
CA THR A 118 -16.65 10.46 -1.07
C THR A 118 -17.13 10.55 -2.52
N ALA A 119 -17.92 9.58 -3.00
CA ALA A 119 -18.47 9.60 -4.35
C ALA A 119 -19.35 10.85 -4.59
N TRP A 120 -20.22 11.19 -3.63
CA TRP A 120 -21.10 12.35 -3.74
C TRP A 120 -20.33 13.67 -3.76
N VAL A 121 -19.33 13.84 -2.89
CA VAL A 121 -18.49 15.05 -2.85
C VAL A 121 -17.72 15.21 -4.16
N VAL A 122 -17.08 14.14 -4.64
CA VAL A 122 -16.31 14.16 -5.89
C VAL A 122 -17.20 14.46 -7.09
N ASP A 123 -18.36 13.82 -7.20
CA ASP A 123 -19.31 14.06 -8.29
C ASP A 123 -19.84 15.50 -8.28
N LYS A 124 -20.12 16.04 -7.09
CA LYS A 124 -20.56 17.42 -6.94
C LYS A 124 -19.48 18.42 -7.35
N VAL A 125 -18.24 18.24 -6.88
CA VAL A 125 -17.09 19.09 -7.26
C VAL A 125 -16.82 19.01 -8.77
N TYR A 126 -16.87 17.81 -9.34
CA TYR A 126 -16.70 17.60 -10.77
C TYR A 126 -17.75 18.35 -11.60
N ARG A 127 -19.04 18.25 -11.22
CA ARG A 127 -20.11 19.01 -11.88
C ARG A 127 -19.91 20.52 -11.75
N TYR A 128 -19.42 21.01 -10.61
CA TYR A 128 -19.10 22.42 -10.43
C TYR A 128 -17.97 22.90 -11.35
N GLU A 129 -16.88 22.12 -11.50
CA GLU A 129 -15.77 22.46 -12.41
C GLU A 129 -16.23 22.46 -13.88
N VAL A 130 -17.00 21.45 -14.30
CA VAL A 130 -17.50 21.37 -15.69
C VAL A 130 -18.47 22.52 -16.01
N SER A 131 -19.29 22.94 -15.05
CA SER A 131 -20.20 24.09 -15.23
C SER A 131 -19.47 25.43 -15.28
N ARG A 132 -18.26 25.52 -14.70
CA ARG A 132 -17.38 26.70 -14.77
C ARG A 132 -16.61 26.80 -16.08
N LEU A 133 -16.30 25.67 -16.72
CA LEU A 133 -15.55 25.63 -18.01
C LEU A 133 -16.42 25.90 -19.24
N THR A 134 -17.74 25.70 -19.12
CA THR A 134 -18.70 25.91 -20.22
C THR A 134 -19.20 27.38 -20.32
N LYS A 135 -18.72 28.28 -19.46
CA LYS A 135 -19.13 29.70 -19.42
C LYS A 135 -17.94 30.61 -19.69
#